data_AF-A0A926BMC8-F1
#
_entry.id   AF-A0A926BMC8-F1
#
_cell.length_a   1.000
_cell.length_b   1.000
_cell.length_c   1.000
_cell.angle_alpha   90.00
_cell.angle_beta   90.00
_cell.angle_gamma   90.00
#
_symmetry.space_group_name_H-M   'P 1'
#
loop_
_entity.id
_entity.type
_entity.pdbx_description
1 polymer ?
#
loop_
_entity_poly.entity_id
_entity_poly.type
_entity_poly.pdbx_seq_one_letter_code
_entity_poly.pdbx_strand_id
1 'polypeptide(L)'
;MKLSPAAWSILAVSATLATLWHGVYLVLEQFAVPSVRVAFALCGILAMLCWQHETILRRPRRMEGKAFRIEIEIARLCAGICLLLLVAALVYPIFAKARPRFHSPSPYGNLKQLALAYDQYVQDYDNRLPPPGTVAETRAALSPYLKSDQLWLWSERSGGSGVFLPNPTVLGHALSDFPADTLGRNRTVLAYADRPTIGDTDAGLRLTAFMDGKVEYVGEKRFQILLRKTATQAAITPGYGRRIECQSGFVPRH
;
A
#
# COMPACT_ATOMS: atom_id res chain seq x y z
N MET A 1 54.76 13.17 -35.68
CA MET A 1 54.26 14.41 -35.05
C MET A 1 54.67 14.41 -33.57
N LYS A 2 55.64 15.25 -33.18
CA LYS A 2 56.06 15.35 -31.77
C LYS A 2 55.11 16.33 -31.06
N LEU A 3 54.23 15.80 -30.21
CA LEU A 3 53.36 16.61 -29.36
C LEU A 3 54.21 17.42 -28.37
N SER A 4 53.84 18.69 -28.15
CA SER A 4 54.55 19.58 -27.25
C SER A 4 54.48 19.10 -25.79
N PRO A 5 55.46 19.44 -24.94
CA PRO A 5 55.47 19.03 -23.52
C PRO A 5 54.18 19.44 -22.77
N ALA A 6 53.57 20.56 -23.15
CA ALA A 6 52.30 21.04 -22.60
C ALA A 6 51.10 20.14 -22.94
N ALA A 7 51.11 19.50 -24.12
CA ALA A 7 50.05 18.57 -24.51
C ALA A 7 50.08 17.29 -23.66
N TRP A 8 51.28 16.84 -23.26
CA TRP A 8 51.46 15.68 -22.38
C TRP A 8 50.94 15.94 -20.97
N SER A 9 51.18 17.14 -20.41
CA SER A 9 50.62 17.50 -19.10
C SER A 9 49.10 17.58 -19.10
N ILE A 10 48.48 18.04 -20.19
CA ILE A 10 47.02 18.14 -20.29
C ILE A 10 46.37 16.75 -20.40
N LEU A 11 46.97 15.85 -21.19
CA LEU A 11 46.52 14.46 -21.29
C LEU A 11 46.68 13.70 -19.97
N ALA A 12 47.71 14.01 -19.18
CA ALA A 12 47.90 13.41 -17.86
C ALA A 12 46.81 13.86 -16.87
N VAL A 13 46.42 15.14 -16.89
CA VAL A 13 45.37 15.68 -16.01
C VAL A 13 43.97 15.19 -16.42
N SER A 14 43.71 15.05 -17.72
CA SER A 14 42.44 14.50 -18.20
C SER A 14 42.27 13.03 -17.81
N ALA A 15 43.36 12.25 -17.88
CA ALA A 15 43.36 10.85 -17.51
C ALA A 15 43.13 10.65 -16.00
N THR A 16 43.73 11.47 -15.13
CA THR A 16 43.52 11.37 -13.68
C THR A 16 42.13 11.82 -13.25
N LEU A 17 41.55 12.83 -13.90
CA LEU A 17 40.16 13.23 -13.66
C LEU A 17 39.17 12.16 -14.14
N ALA A 18 39.45 11.49 -15.26
CA ALA A 18 38.62 10.39 -15.75
C ALA A 18 38.63 9.19 -14.80
N THR A 19 39.78 8.82 -14.23
CA THR A 19 39.88 7.71 -13.28
C THR A 19 39.22 8.04 -11.93
N LEU A 20 39.38 9.28 -11.44
CA LEU A 20 38.67 9.76 -10.26
C LEU A 20 37.14 9.75 -10.48
N TRP A 21 36.68 10.19 -11.65
CA TRP A 21 35.26 10.19 -11.99
C TRP A 21 34.70 8.76 -12.10
N HIS A 22 35.46 7.84 -12.68
CA HIS A 22 35.09 6.44 -12.74
C HIS A 22 35.01 5.80 -11.34
N GLY A 23 35.91 6.16 -10.42
CA GLY A 23 35.85 5.74 -9.01
C GLY A 23 34.60 6.26 -8.30
N VAL A 24 34.24 7.53 -8.50
CA VAL A 24 32.99 8.10 -7.97
C VAL A 24 31.76 7.40 -8.54
N TYR A 25 31.76 7.08 -9.84
CA TYR A 25 30.67 6.34 -10.49
C TYR A 25 30.47 4.95 -9.89
N LEU A 26 31.55 4.20 -9.63
CA LEU A 26 31.49 2.88 -9.01
C LEU A 26 30.95 2.92 -7.56
N VAL A 27 31.31 3.96 -6.79
CA VAL A 27 30.76 4.16 -5.43
C VAL A 27 29.27 4.51 -5.50
N LEU A 28 28.85 5.31 -6.49
CA LEU A 28 27.45 5.63 -6.71
C LEU A 28 26.63 4.44 -7.24
N GLU A 29 27.28 3.48 -7.90
CA GLU A 29 26.64 2.24 -8.36
C GLU A 29 26.15 1.37 -7.19
N GLN A 30 26.76 1.48 -6.01
CA GLN A 30 26.25 0.83 -4.79
C GLN A 30 24.91 1.40 -4.31
N PHE A 31 24.53 2.61 -4.73
CA PHE A 31 23.24 3.21 -4.41
C PHE A 31 22.19 2.82 -5.48
N ALA A 32 21.20 2.04 -5.05
CA ALA A 32 20.27 1.26 -5.87
C ALA A 32 19.20 2.06 -6.67
N VAL A 33 19.42 3.33 -6.97
CA VAL A 33 18.43 4.18 -7.65
C VAL A 33 18.87 4.47 -9.10
N PRO A 34 18.27 3.84 -10.12
CA PRO A 34 18.72 3.94 -11.51
C PRO A 34 18.62 5.37 -12.08
N SER A 35 17.67 6.18 -11.61
CA SER A 35 17.53 7.58 -12.04
C SER A 35 18.65 8.50 -11.53
N VAL A 36 19.24 8.21 -10.37
CA VAL A 36 20.37 8.97 -9.82
C VAL A 36 21.66 8.65 -10.60
N ARG A 37 21.83 7.40 -11.05
CA ARG A 37 22.96 6.96 -11.86
C ARG A 37 23.07 7.72 -13.19
N VAL A 38 21.94 7.90 -13.88
CA VAL A 38 21.88 8.62 -15.15
C VAL A 38 22.19 10.11 -14.97
N ALA A 39 21.68 10.73 -13.90
CA ALA A 39 21.91 12.15 -13.61
C ALA A 39 23.39 12.46 -13.32
N PHE A 40 24.06 11.65 -12.49
CA PHE A 40 25.48 11.81 -12.21
C PHE A 40 26.35 11.51 -13.44
N ALA A 41 26.04 10.46 -14.20
CA ALA A 41 26.77 10.17 -15.44
C ALA A 41 26.72 11.34 -16.44
N LEU A 42 25.53 11.92 -16.68
CA LEU A 42 25.36 13.05 -17.57
C LEU A 42 26.06 14.31 -17.06
N CYS A 43 25.97 14.60 -15.76
CA CYS A 43 26.63 15.77 -15.15
C CYS A 43 28.16 15.68 -15.26
N GLY A 44 28.73 14.47 -15.09
CA GLY A 44 30.15 14.20 -15.27
C GLY A 44 30.64 14.35 -16.70
N ILE A 45 29.91 13.77 -17.65
CA ILE A 45 30.24 13.88 -19.07
C ILE A 45 30.16 15.35 -19.51
N LEU A 46 29.15 16.10 -19.07
CA LEU A 46 29.03 17.53 -19.35
C LEU A 46 30.17 18.35 -18.72
N ALA A 47 30.56 18.07 -17.48
CA ALA A 47 31.69 18.74 -16.83
C ALA A 47 33.01 18.45 -17.55
N MET A 48 33.21 17.21 -18.00
CA MET A 48 34.40 16.79 -18.74
C MET A 48 34.45 17.42 -20.13
N LEU A 49 33.31 17.48 -20.85
CA LEU A 49 33.21 18.17 -22.13
C LEU A 49 33.39 19.69 -21.99
N CYS A 50 32.88 20.29 -20.92
CA CYS A 50 33.04 21.72 -20.63
C CYS A 50 34.52 22.06 -20.34
N TRP A 51 35.19 21.22 -19.54
CA TRP A 51 36.63 21.36 -19.27
C TRP A 51 37.49 21.12 -20.52
N GLN A 52 37.12 20.14 -21.36
CA GLN A 52 37.80 19.87 -22.62
C GLN A 52 37.59 21.00 -23.65
N HIS A 53 36.44 21.67 -23.63
CA HIS A 53 36.18 22.85 -24.45
C HIS A 53 36.98 24.09 -23.97
N GLU A 54 37.15 24.26 -22.66
CA GLU A 54 37.88 25.40 -22.07
C GLU A 54 39.41 25.31 -22.24
N THR A 55 39.95 24.09 -22.31
CA THR A 55 41.39 23.85 -22.52
C THR A 55 41.83 24.01 -23.98
N ILE A 56 40.96 23.71 -24.95
CA ILE A 56 41.26 23.79 -26.40
C ILE A 56 41.22 25.24 -26.92
N LEU A 57 40.47 26.15 -26.29
CA LEU A 57 40.31 27.54 -26.75
C LEU A 57 41.25 28.57 -26.13
N ARG A 58 42.23 28.19 -25.29
CA ARG A 58 43.27 29.11 -24.82
C ARG A 58 44.31 29.42 -25.93
N ARG A 59 43.86 30.12 -26.97
CA ARG A 59 44.66 31.23 -27.51
C ARG A 59 44.46 32.40 -26.54
N PRO A 60 45.50 33.12 -26.11
CA PRO A 60 45.33 34.32 -25.29
C PRO A 60 44.66 35.40 -26.16
N ARG A 61 43.34 35.35 -26.29
CA ARG A 61 42.59 36.50 -26.76
C ARG A 61 42.37 37.39 -25.56
N ARG A 62 42.93 38.59 -25.64
CA ARG A 62 42.56 39.74 -24.82
C ARG A 62 41.06 39.98 -25.07
N MET A 63 40.21 39.36 -24.26
CA MET A 63 38.75 39.43 -24.42
C MET A 63 38.30 40.83 -24.02
N GLU A 64 37.76 41.59 -24.97
CA GLU A 64 37.08 42.86 -24.70
C GLU A 64 35.83 42.60 -23.84
N GLY A 65 35.53 43.54 -22.92
CA GLY A 65 34.73 43.35 -21.70
C GLY A 65 33.25 42.95 -21.82
N LYS A 66 32.76 42.57 -23.00
CA LYS A 66 31.40 42.02 -23.21
C LYS A 66 31.35 40.49 -23.13
N ALA A 67 32.37 39.78 -23.61
CA ALA A 67 32.39 38.31 -23.63
C ALA A 67 32.57 37.69 -22.23
N PHE A 68 33.35 38.34 -21.37
CA PHE A 68 33.60 37.91 -19.98
C PHE A 68 32.32 37.92 -19.10
N ARG A 69 31.33 38.76 -19.43
CA ARG A 69 30.08 38.84 -18.67
C ARG A 69 29.18 37.63 -18.93
N ILE A 70 29.16 37.11 -20.15
CA ILE A 70 28.31 35.98 -20.55
C ILE A 70 28.84 34.67 -19.94
N GLU A 71 30.17 34.48 -19.93
CA GLU A 71 30.80 33.30 -19.32
C GLU A 71 30.50 33.21 -17.82
N ILE A 72 30.48 34.34 -17.12
CA ILE A 72 30.13 34.41 -15.69
C ILE A 72 28.67 34.00 -15.45
N GLU A 73 27.73 34.45 -16.28
CA GLU A 73 26.31 34.12 -16.12
C GLU A 73 26.02 32.62 -16.36
N ILE A 74 26.66 32.03 -17.37
CA ILE A 74 26.54 30.59 -17.64
C ILE A 74 27.12 29.78 -16.48
N ALA A 75 28.28 30.17 -15.94
CA ALA A 75 28.89 29.51 -14.79
C ALA A 75 28.01 29.55 -13.53
N ARG A 76 27.33 30.69 -13.28
CA ARG A 76 26.38 30.85 -12.15
C ARG A 76 25.17 29.92 -12.29
N LEU A 77 24.59 29.85 -13.49
CA LEU A 77 23.46 28.97 -13.79
C LEU A 77 23.85 27.49 -13.65
N CYS A 78 24.99 27.08 -14.21
CA CYS A 78 25.51 25.72 -14.10
C CYS A 78 25.78 25.32 -12.65
N ALA A 79 26.40 26.19 -11.85
CA ALA A 79 26.65 25.92 -10.43
C ALA A 79 25.35 25.72 -9.64
N GLY A 80 24.32 26.53 -9.92
CA GLY A 80 23.01 26.40 -9.30
C GLY A 80 22.30 25.08 -9.63
N ILE A 81 22.34 24.66 -10.90
CA ILE A 81 21.73 23.38 -11.34
C ILE A 81 22.49 22.19 -10.73
N CYS A 82 23.82 22.23 -10.67
CA CYS A 82 24.62 21.19 -10.02
C CYS A 82 24.24 21.04 -8.53
N LEU A 83 24.03 22.15 -7.82
CA LEU A 83 23.60 22.10 -6.41
C LEU A 83 22.19 21.53 -6.25
N LEU A 84 21.24 21.92 -7.10
CA LEU A 84 19.88 21.37 -7.09
C LEU A 84 19.86 19.87 -7.33
N LEU A 85 20.68 19.38 -8.27
CA LEU A 85 20.81 17.94 -8.54
C LEU A 85 21.42 17.18 -7.35
N LEU A 86 22.41 17.77 -6.67
CA LEU A 86 23.01 17.20 -5.47
C LEU A 86 21.98 17.06 -4.32
N VAL A 87 21.20 18.12 -4.05
CA VAL A 87 20.16 18.10 -3.01
C VAL A 87 19.07 17.10 -3.36
N ALA A 88 18.60 17.08 -4.61
CA ALA A 88 17.60 16.12 -5.07
C ALA A 88 18.09 14.67 -4.92
N ALA A 89 19.36 14.39 -5.19
CA ALA A 89 19.96 13.07 -5.03
C ALA A 89 19.97 12.57 -3.58
N LEU A 90 20.15 13.47 -2.60
CA LEU A 90 20.13 13.11 -1.17
C LEU A 90 18.70 12.90 -0.64
N VAL A 91 17.75 13.69 -1.13
CA VAL A 91 16.36 13.71 -0.65
C VAL A 91 15.49 12.63 -1.30
N TYR A 92 15.72 12.33 -2.59
CA TYR A 92 15.00 11.30 -3.34
C TYR A 92 15.01 9.89 -2.71
N PRO A 93 16.13 9.34 -2.17
CA PRO A 93 16.13 8.00 -1.56
C PRO A 93 15.29 7.92 -0.29
N ILE A 94 15.15 9.03 0.44
CA ILE A 94 14.30 9.12 1.63
C ILE A 94 12.83 9.05 1.21
N PHE A 95 12.44 9.80 0.18
CA PHE A 95 11.09 9.74 -0.37
C PHE A 95 10.76 8.40 -1.04
N ALA A 96 11.73 7.74 -1.69
CA ALA A 96 11.53 6.43 -2.30
C ALA A 96 11.27 5.32 -1.27
N LYS A 97 11.93 5.38 -0.10
CA LYS A 97 11.68 4.46 1.02
C LYS A 97 10.37 4.75 1.75
N ALA A 98 9.97 6.03 1.78
CA ALA A 98 8.76 6.49 2.46
C ALA A 98 7.48 6.37 1.61
N ARG A 99 7.55 6.05 0.31
CA ARG A 99 6.36 5.66 -0.43
C ARG A 99 5.91 4.29 0.08
N PRO A 100 4.80 4.20 0.83
CA PRO A 100 4.25 2.89 1.12
C PRO A 100 4.01 2.23 -0.23
N ARG A 101 4.51 0.99 -0.43
CA ARG A 101 3.95 0.17 -1.51
C ARG A 101 2.44 0.19 -1.28
N PHE A 102 1.65 0.25 -2.34
CA PHE A 102 0.21 0.05 -2.24
C PHE A 102 -0.02 -1.41 -1.82
N HIS A 103 0.27 -1.70 -0.55
CA HIS A 103 -0.03 -2.95 0.10
C HIS A 103 -1.54 -2.97 0.20
N SER A 104 -2.17 -4.06 -0.24
CA SER A 104 -3.58 -4.27 -0.01
C SER A 104 -3.89 -3.98 1.47
N PRO A 105 -4.95 -3.21 1.76
CA PRO A 105 -5.30 -2.90 3.15
C PRO A 105 -5.43 -4.19 3.95
N SER A 106 -4.97 -4.17 5.20
CA SER A 106 -5.00 -5.35 6.06
C SER A 106 -6.43 -5.91 6.11
N PRO A 107 -6.63 -7.24 6.02
CA PRO A 107 -7.96 -7.84 6.04
C PRO A 107 -8.73 -7.48 7.33
N TYR A 108 -8.00 -7.31 8.43
CA TYR A 108 -8.51 -6.82 9.70
C TYR A 108 -9.17 -5.43 9.59
N GLY A 109 -8.49 -4.49 8.93
CA GLY A 109 -8.99 -3.12 8.75
C GLY A 109 -10.24 -3.07 7.86
N ASN A 110 -10.26 -3.87 6.78
CA ASN A 110 -11.43 -3.98 5.90
C ASN A 110 -12.65 -4.51 6.66
N LEU A 111 -12.46 -5.57 7.45
CA LEU A 111 -13.56 -6.15 8.23
C LEU A 111 -14.07 -5.22 9.33
N LYS A 112 -13.18 -4.43 9.94
CA LYS A 112 -13.58 -3.41 10.91
C LYS A 112 -14.41 -2.29 10.27
N GLN A 113 -14.07 -1.89 9.05
CA GLN A 113 -14.87 -0.91 8.30
C GLN A 113 -16.24 -1.48 7.93
N LEU A 114 -16.33 -2.76 7.57
CA LEU A 114 -17.62 -3.44 7.37
C LEU A 114 -18.45 -3.46 8.66
N ALA A 115 -17.87 -3.84 9.79
CA ALA A 115 -18.57 -3.87 11.08
C ALA A 115 -19.13 -2.48 11.47
N LEU A 116 -18.36 -1.42 11.21
CA LEU A 116 -18.83 -0.05 11.40
C LEU A 116 -20.00 0.31 10.46
N ALA A 117 -19.96 -0.13 9.20
CA ALA A 117 -21.06 0.09 8.27
C ALA A 117 -22.36 -0.62 8.71
N TYR A 118 -22.26 -1.81 9.31
CA TYR A 118 -23.42 -2.46 9.92
C TYR A 118 -23.98 -1.66 11.10
N ASP A 119 -23.12 -1.12 11.95
CA ASP A 119 -23.55 -0.29 13.09
C ASP A 119 -24.29 0.99 12.61
N GLN A 120 -23.77 1.64 11.58
CA GLN A 120 -24.43 2.79 10.95
C GLN A 120 -25.78 2.41 10.32
N TYR A 121 -25.84 1.26 9.62
CA TYR A 121 -27.10 0.76 9.05
C TYR A 121 -28.14 0.50 10.14
N VAL A 122 -27.76 -0.14 11.24
CA VAL A 122 -28.66 -0.47 12.35
C VAL A 122 -29.24 0.80 12.99
N GLN A 123 -28.42 1.86 13.11
CA GLN A 123 -28.87 3.16 13.62
C GLN A 123 -29.93 3.81 12.72
N ASP A 124 -29.83 3.63 11.41
CA ASP A 124 -30.77 4.21 10.44
C ASP A 124 -32.04 3.36 10.24
N TYR A 125 -32.00 2.05 10.50
CA TYR A 125 -33.08 1.10 10.19
C TYR A 125 -33.68 0.43 11.44
N ASP A 126 -34.28 1.21 12.35
CA ASP A 126 -35.04 0.72 13.53
C ASP A 126 -34.32 -0.38 14.35
N ASN A 127 -32.99 -0.31 14.47
CA ASN A 127 -32.15 -1.33 15.08
C ASN A 127 -32.24 -2.72 14.41
N ARG A 128 -32.50 -2.77 13.10
CA ARG A 128 -32.57 -4.01 12.32
C ARG A 128 -31.33 -4.19 11.48
N LEU A 129 -30.93 -5.44 11.34
CA LEU A 129 -29.85 -5.82 10.44
C LEU A 129 -30.33 -5.84 8.98
N PRO A 130 -29.39 -5.78 8.02
CA PRO A 130 -29.72 -5.86 6.60
C PRO A 130 -30.60 -7.08 6.30
N PRO A 131 -31.50 -6.96 5.29
CA PRO A 131 -32.48 -7.99 5.00
C PRO A 131 -31.83 -9.36 4.75
N PRO A 132 -32.52 -10.45 5.11
CA PRO A 132 -32.01 -11.80 4.89
C PRO A 132 -32.00 -12.06 3.38
N GLY A 133 -30.81 -12.34 2.84
CA GLY A 133 -30.62 -12.41 1.40
C GLY A 133 -29.22 -12.82 1.00
N THR A 134 -28.90 -12.62 -0.27
CA THR A 134 -27.55 -12.90 -0.79
C THR A 134 -26.52 -11.89 -0.28
N VAL A 135 -25.23 -12.24 -0.41
CA VAL A 135 -24.13 -11.31 -0.15
C VAL A 135 -24.25 -10.03 -0.99
N ALA A 136 -24.80 -10.15 -2.20
CA ALA A 136 -25.03 -9.02 -3.10
C ALA A 136 -26.10 -8.06 -2.55
N GLU A 137 -27.20 -8.58 -2.00
CA GLU A 137 -28.25 -7.76 -1.38
C GLU A 137 -27.74 -7.05 -0.13
N THR A 138 -26.99 -7.77 0.72
CA THR A 138 -26.37 -7.18 1.91
C THR A 138 -25.35 -6.10 1.52
N ARG A 139 -24.56 -6.34 0.47
CA ARG A 139 -23.65 -5.35 -0.10
C ARG A 139 -24.38 -4.12 -0.63
N ALA A 140 -25.48 -4.31 -1.34
CA ALA A 140 -26.29 -3.20 -1.85
C ALA A 140 -26.87 -2.36 -0.70
N ALA A 141 -27.38 -3.01 0.34
CA ALA A 141 -27.90 -2.34 1.54
C ALA A 141 -26.82 -1.54 2.29
N LEU A 142 -25.59 -2.03 2.35
CA LEU A 142 -24.48 -1.38 3.04
C LEU A 142 -23.68 -0.40 2.16
N SER A 143 -23.91 -0.41 0.85
CA SER A 143 -23.19 0.44 -0.11
C SER A 143 -23.13 1.93 0.26
N PRO A 144 -24.19 2.60 0.79
CA PRO A 144 -24.07 4.01 1.16
C PRO A 144 -23.16 4.28 2.37
N TYR A 145 -22.92 3.27 3.21
CA TYR A 145 -22.07 3.37 4.41
C TYR A 145 -20.62 2.94 4.15
N LEU A 146 -20.36 2.35 2.98
CA LEU A 146 -19.05 1.85 2.61
C LEU A 146 -18.30 2.85 1.72
N LYS A 147 -17.03 3.10 2.04
CA LYS A 147 -16.16 3.96 1.22
C LYS A 147 -15.70 3.28 -0.07
N SER A 148 -15.71 1.94 -0.11
CA SER A 148 -15.26 1.16 -1.25
C SER A 148 -15.84 -0.25 -1.20
N ASP A 149 -16.22 -0.78 -2.36
CA ASP A 149 -16.66 -2.18 -2.49
C ASP A 149 -15.53 -3.19 -2.29
N GLN A 150 -14.27 -2.75 -2.40
CA GLN A 150 -13.11 -3.62 -2.15
C GLN A 150 -12.99 -4.02 -0.68
N LEU A 151 -13.74 -3.39 0.24
CA LEU A 151 -13.78 -3.78 1.65
C LEU A 151 -14.35 -5.18 1.87
N TRP A 152 -15.17 -5.68 0.94
CA TRP A 152 -15.69 -7.05 0.97
C TRP A 152 -14.64 -8.09 0.61
N LEU A 153 -13.55 -7.68 -0.02
CA LEU A 153 -12.46 -8.55 -0.40
C LEU A 153 -11.40 -8.50 0.70
N TRP A 154 -10.85 -9.67 0.99
CA TRP A 154 -9.70 -9.78 1.86
C TRP A 154 -8.57 -10.42 1.09
N SER A 155 -7.37 -9.90 1.30
CA SER A 155 -6.15 -10.47 0.75
C SER A 155 -5.06 -10.36 1.80
N GLU A 156 -4.19 -11.34 1.82
CA GLU A 156 -3.09 -11.44 2.74
C GLU A 156 -1.77 -11.55 2.02
N ARG A 157 -0.72 -11.12 2.71
CA ARG A 157 0.65 -11.19 2.20
C ARG A 157 1.11 -12.63 1.93
N SER A 158 0.55 -13.60 2.65
CA SER A 158 0.78 -15.04 2.48
C SER A 158 0.20 -15.60 1.17
N GLY A 159 -0.55 -14.81 0.40
CA GLY A 159 -1.20 -15.23 -0.85
C GLY A 159 -2.64 -15.69 -0.67
N GLY A 160 -3.16 -15.73 0.56
CA GLY A 160 -4.58 -15.95 0.83
C GLY A 160 -5.41 -14.79 0.29
N SER A 161 -6.48 -15.07 -0.45
CA SER A 161 -7.48 -14.07 -0.82
C SER A 161 -8.86 -14.70 -0.84
N GLY A 162 -9.87 -13.88 -0.56
CA GLY A 162 -11.25 -14.32 -0.47
C GLY A 162 -12.22 -13.17 -0.25
N VAL A 163 -13.44 -13.52 0.14
CA VAL A 163 -14.55 -12.59 0.33
C VAL A 163 -15.09 -12.69 1.75
N PHE A 164 -15.47 -11.57 2.34
CA PHE A 164 -16.22 -11.58 3.59
C PHE A 164 -17.68 -11.95 3.33
N LEU A 165 -18.16 -12.94 4.08
CA LEU A 165 -19.53 -13.40 4.06
C LEU A 165 -20.27 -12.85 5.29
N PRO A 166 -21.45 -12.25 5.12
CA PRO A 166 -22.34 -11.97 6.24
C PRO A 166 -22.89 -13.28 6.81
N ASN A 167 -23.20 -13.28 8.10
CA ASN A 167 -23.86 -14.42 8.73
C ASN A 167 -25.35 -14.43 8.38
N PRO A 168 -25.84 -15.39 7.56
CA PRO A 168 -27.23 -15.41 7.09
C PRO A 168 -28.25 -15.61 8.22
N THR A 169 -27.83 -16.18 9.36
CA THR A 169 -28.71 -16.42 10.52
C THR A 169 -29.04 -15.15 11.30
N VAL A 170 -28.23 -14.10 11.14
CA VAL A 170 -28.37 -12.84 11.88
C VAL A 170 -29.01 -11.78 10.99
N LEU A 171 -28.87 -11.89 9.67
CA LEU A 171 -29.53 -10.99 8.72
C LEU A 171 -31.06 -11.03 8.89
N GLY A 172 -31.69 -9.86 8.81
CA GLY A 172 -33.14 -9.68 8.96
C GLY A 172 -33.68 -9.65 10.38
N HIS A 173 -32.85 -9.96 11.38
CA HIS A 173 -33.23 -9.89 12.79
C HIS A 173 -33.02 -8.49 13.37
N ALA A 174 -33.71 -8.22 14.47
CA ALA A 174 -33.45 -7.02 15.27
C ALA A 174 -32.19 -7.24 16.13
N LEU A 175 -31.43 -6.16 16.38
CA LEU A 175 -30.26 -6.20 17.27
C LEU A 175 -30.64 -6.71 18.67
N SER A 176 -31.85 -6.41 19.12
CA SER A 176 -32.42 -6.86 20.41
C SER A 176 -32.56 -8.38 20.54
N ASP A 177 -32.65 -9.11 19.42
CA ASP A 177 -32.79 -10.57 19.41
C ASP A 177 -31.49 -11.26 19.86
N PHE A 178 -30.37 -10.53 19.82
CA PHE A 178 -29.05 -11.00 20.20
C PHE A 178 -28.49 -10.18 21.38
N PRO A 179 -29.02 -10.35 22.61
CA PRO A 179 -28.46 -9.72 23.80
C PRO A 179 -26.98 -10.10 24.01
N ALA A 180 -26.22 -9.12 24.51
CA ALA A 180 -24.84 -9.33 24.92
C ALA A 180 -24.75 -10.34 26.08
N ASP A 181 -23.61 -11.02 26.20
CA ASP A 181 -23.34 -11.91 27.33
C ASP A 181 -23.33 -11.14 28.66
N THR A 182 -23.30 -11.85 29.78
CA THR A 182 -23.25 -11.26 31.13
C THR A 182 -22.03 -10.36 31.38
N LEU A 183 -21.05 -10.33 30.47
CA LEU A 183 -19.87 -9.46 30.49
C LEU A 183 -20.03 -8.26 29.53
N GLY A 184 -21.24 -8.03 29.01
CA GLY A 184 -21.53 -6.96 28.05
C GLY A 184 -20.91 -7.20 26.67
N ARG A 185 -20.44 -8.42 26.35
CA ARG A 185 -19.85 -8.73 25.05
C ARG A 185 -20.85 -9.46 24.16
N ASN A 186 -21.12 -8.91 22.99
CA ASN A 186 -21.95 -9.59 22.02
C ASN A 186 -21.09 -10.54 21.17
N ARG A 187 -21.09 -11.84 21.53
CA ARG A 187 -20.33 -12.89 20.83
C ARG A 187 -21.02 -13.42 19.58
N THR A 188 -22.08 -12.75 19.14
CA THR A 188 -22.81 -13.10 17.93
C THR A 188 -21.97 -12.74 16.71
N VAL A 189 -21.80 -13.71 15.81
CA VAL A 189 -20.99 -13.54 14.61
C VAL A 189 -21.79 -12.76 13.58
N LEU A 190 -21.27 -11.62 13.13
CA LEU A 190 -21.91 -10.74 12.16
C LEU A 190 -21.44 -11.04 10.73
N ALA A 191 -20.12 -11.08 10.52
CA ALA A 191 -19.50 -11.35 9.23
C ALA A 191 -18.17 -12.08 9.43
N TYR A 192 -17.74 -12.87 8.44
CA TYR A 192 -16.53 -13.69 8.56
C TYR A 192 -15.88 -13.91 7.19
N ALA A 193 -14.58 -14.20 7.18
CA ALA A 193 -13.87 -14.60 5.96
C ALA A 193 -14.41 -15.93 5.43
N ASP A 194 -14.66 -16.03 4.12
CA ASP A 194 -15.11 -17.24 3.43
C ASP A 194 -14.25 -18.48 3.72
N ARG A 195 -12.94 -18.28 3.85
CA ARG A 195 -11.95 -19.32 4.14
C ARG A 195 -11.10 -18.92 5.35
N PRO A 196 -10.56 -19.90 6.09
CA PRO A 196 -9.57 -19.61 7.10
C PRO A 196 -8.30 -19.04 6.46
N THR A 197 -7.73 -18.05 7.11
CA THR A 197 -6.35 -17.63 6.88
C THR A 197 -5.42 -18.80 7.20
N ILE A 198 -4.54 -19.13 6.26
CA ILE A 198 -3.43 -20.05 6.47
C ILE A 198 -2.43 -19.33 7.37
N GLY A 199 -2.62 -19.46 8.67
CA GLY A 199 -1.61 -19.12 9.68
C GLY A 199 -0.63 -20.28 9.87
N ASP A 200 0.48 -20.00 10.53
CA ASP A 200 1.58 -20.93 10.86
C ASP A 200 1.17 -22.09 11.81
N THR A 201 -0.12 -22.24 12.09
CA THR A 201 -0.69 -23.23 13.00
C THR A 201 -1.74 -24.06 12.26
N ASP A 202 -1.64 -25.39 12.34
CA ASP A 202 -2.50 -26.39 11.66
C ASP A 202 -4.02 -26.26 11.91
N ALA A 203 -4.44 -25.31 12.74
CA ALA A 203 -5.82 -25.14 13.17
C ALA A 203 -6.67 -24.19 12.31
N GLY A 204 -6.09 -23.44 11.36
CA GLY A 204 -6.81 -22.51 10.48
C GLY A 204 -7.55 -21.40 11.26
N LEU A 205 -7.07 -20.16 11.16
CA LEU A 205 -7.71 -19.02 11.84
C LEU A 205 -8.64 -18.30 10.87
N ARG A 206 -9.91 -18.15 11.24
CA ARG A 206 -10.88 -17.39 10.44
C ARG A 206 -11.05 -16.01 11.03
N LEU A 207 -10.83 -14.99 10.21
CA LEU A 207 -11.09 -13.61 10.60
C LEU A 207 -12.61 -13.41 10.71
N THR A 208 -13.07 -12.99 11.90
CA THR A 208 -14.50 -12.91 12.24
C THR A 208 -14.82 -11.57 12.90
N ALA A 209 -15.89 -10.93 12.46
CA ALA A 209 -16.50 -9.76 13.07
C ALA A 209 -17.68 -10.16 13.94
N PHE A 210 -17.76 -9.52 15.09
CA PHE A 210 -18.83 -9.67 16.05
C PHE A 210 -19.74 -8.44 16.05
N MET A 211 -20.95 -8.62 16.58
CA MET A 211 -21.95 -7.55 16.66
C MET A 211 -21.55 -6.39 17.57
N ASP A 212 -20.57 -6.57 18.46
CA ASP A 212 -19.99 -5.52 19.30
C ASP A 212 -18.96 -4.65 18.54
N GLY A 213 -18.81 -4.84 17.23
CA GLY A 213 -17.81 -4.16 16.40
C GLY A 213 -16.39 -4.71 16.58
N LYS A 214 -16.21 -5.75 17.40
CA LYS A 214 -14.92 -6.39 17.61
C LYS A 214 -14.61 -7.32 16.45
N VAL A 215 -13.35 -7.30 16.02
CA VAL A 215 -12.82 -8.23 15.03
C VAL A 215 -11.74 -9.08 15.69
N GLU A 216 -11.85 -10.40 15.57
CA GLU A 216 -10.87 -11.35 16.10
C GLU A 216 -10.57 -12.47 15.09
N TYR A 217 -9.38 -13.04 15.20
CA TYR A 217 -9.05 -14.31 14.56
C TYR A 217 -9.58 -15.45 15.45
N VAL A 218 -10.51 -16.23 14.91
CA VAL A 218 -11.17 -17.31 15.64
C VAL A 218 -10.78 -18.64 14.99
N GLY A 219 -10.28 -19.60 15.78
CA GLY A 219 -10.01 -20.95 15.27
C GLY A 219 -11.28 -21.64 14.81
N GLU A 220 -11.18 -22.46 13.75
CA GLU A 220 -12.35 -23.03 13.06
C GLU A 220 -13.31 -23.80 14.00
N LYS A 221 -12.79 -24.58 14.96
CA LYS A 221 -13.64 -25.27 15.96
C LYS A 221 -14.47 -24.31 16.80
N ARG A 222 -13.87 -23.21 17.27
CA ARG A 222 -14.57 -22.19 18.07
C ARG A 222 -15.56 -21.42 17.20
N PHE A 223 -15.21 -21.13 15.95
CA PHE A 223 -16.09 -20.49 14.99
C PHE A 223 -17.38 -21.28 14.76
N GLN A 224 -17.28 -22.61 14.56
CA GLN A 224 -18.45 -23.47 14.39
C GLN A 224 -19.37 -23.50 15.62
N ILE A 225 -18.79 -23.48 16.83
CA ILE A 225 -19.58 -23.39 18.08
C ILE A 225 -20.34 -22.07 18.15
N LEU A 226 -19.71 -20.95 17.76
CA LEU A 226 -20.34 -19.64 17.76
C LEU A 226 -21.48 -19.55 16.75
N LEU A 227 -21.31 -20.09 15.55
CA LEU A 227 -22.38 -20.16 14.54
C LEU A 227 -23.57 -20.96 15.04
N ARG A 228 -23.34 -22.15 15.65
CA ARG A 228 -24.43 -22.97 16.20
C ARG A 228 -25.19 -22.22 17.30
N LYS A 229 -24.48 -21.56 18.22
CA LYS A 229 -25.11 -20.75 19.28
C LYS A 229 -25.96 -19.63 18.71
N THR A 230 -25.42 -18.93 17.72
CA THR A 230 -26.13 -17.84 17.03
C THR A 230 -27.41 -18.35 16.36
N ALA A 231 -27.33 -19.48 15.66
CA ALA A 231 -28.49 -20.10 15.00
C ALA A 231 -29.56 -20.55 16.01
N THR A 232 -29.16 -21.15 17.14
CA THR A 232 -30.10 -21.52 18.21
C THR A 232 -30.82 -20.29 18.77
N GLN A 233 -30.10 -19.18 18.95
CA GLN A 233 -30.66 -17.93 19.45
C GLN A 233 -31.64 -17.28 18.45
N ALA A 234 -31.27 -17.25 17.16
CA ALA A 234 -32.15 -16.79 16.09
C ALA A 234 -33.45 -17.61 16.02
N ALA A 235 -33.38 -18.93 16.23
CA ALA A 235 -34.55 -19.82 16.21
C ALA A 235 -35.54 -19.60 17.36
N ILE A 236 -35.09 -19.05 18.50
CA ILE A 236 -35.94 -18.75 19.66
C ILE A 236 -36.76 -17.46 19.43
N THR A 237 -36.37 -16.64 18.46
CA THR A 237 -37.03 -15.35 18.19
C THR A 237 -38.37 -15.55 17.45
N PRO A 238 -39.50 -15.08 18.00
CA PRO A 238 -40.81 -15.27 17.39
C PRO A 238 -40.92 -14.51 16.06
N GLY A 239 -41.20 -15.23 14.96
CA GLY A 239 -41.46 -14.66 13.63
C GLY A 239 -40.55 -15.14 12.50
N TYR A 240 -39.42 -15.79 12.81
CA TYR A 240 -38.42 -16.21 11.81
C TYR A 240 -38.67 -17.59 11.18
N GLY A 241 -39.37 -18.49 11.89
CA GLY A 241 -39.56 -19.90 11.51
C GLY A 241 -40.32 -20.20 10.21
N ARG A 242 -40.90 -19.21 9.52
CA ARG A 242 -41.60 -19.42 8.24
C ARG A 242 -40.79 -19.06 6.98
N ARG A 243 -39.58 -18.50 7.11
CA ARG A 243 -38.83 -17.97 5.95
C ARG A 243 -37.60 -18.79 5.52
N ILE A 244 -37.08 -19.67 6.38
CA ILE A 244 -35.84 -20.43 6.12
C ILE A 244 -36.08 -21.73 5.34
N GLU A 245 -37.29 -22.28 5.36
CA GLU A 245 -37.59 -23.58 4.71
C GLU A 245 -37.45 -23.54 3.18
N CYS A 246 -37.28 -22.36 2.58
CA CYS A 246 -36.99 -22.20 1.15
C CYS A 246 -35.50 -21.94 0.80
N GLN A 247 -34.59 -21.81 1.77
CA GLN A 247 -33.19 -21.40 1.48
C GLN A 247 -32.11 -22.38 1.96
N SER A 248 -32.47 -23.54 2.53
CA SER A 248 -31.52 -24.55 3.03
C SER A 248 -30.83 -25.38 1.93
N GLY A 249 -30.42 -24.74 0.83
CA GLY A 249 -29.61 -25.34 -0.24
C GLY A 249 -28.10 -25.30 -0.01
N PHE A 250 -27.62 -24.81 1.13
CA PHE A 250 -26.17 -24.75 1.42
C PHE A 250 -25.70 -26.00 2.15
N VAL A 251 -25.59 -27.11 1.40
CA VAL A 251 -24.87 -28.31 1.83
C VAL A 251 -23.36 -28.02 1.70
N PRO A 252 -22.55 -28.15 2.77
CA PRO A 252 -21.10 -28.08 2.63
C PRO A 252 -20.63 -29.27 1.79
N ARG A 253 -20.02 -29.00 0.63
CA ARG A 253 -19.34 -30.06 -0.13
C ARG A 253 -18.14 -30.55 0.67
N HIS A 254 -18.15 -31.86 0.95
CA HIS A 254 -17.03 -32.64 1.44
C HIS A 254 -15.86 -32.62 0.46
#